data_AF-A0A7Y5ZGV1-F1
#
_entry.id   AF-A0A7Y5ZGV1-F1
#
_cell.length_a   1.000
_cell.length_b   1.000
_cell.length_c   1.000
_cell.angle_alpha   90.00
_cell.angle_beta   90.00
_cell.angle_gamma   90.00
#
_symmetry.space_group_name_H-M   'P 1'
#
loop_
_entity.id
_entity.type
_entity.pdbx_description
1 polymer ?
#
loop_
_entity_poly.entity_id
_entity_poly.type
_entity_poly.pdbx_seq_one_letter_code
_entity_poly.pdbx_strand_id
1 'polypeptide(L)'
;MTALIGLSLVLCLAIVLLAYLFGLRSVLRLQGRAISRAQPGAVVVSCTAAFVTTLALRRIGRSDGKRYGPTGRVYSLAASQGHLRLLRGRTAETIADFDSDAIRDVRVGTTSWGLADYTTLFFGITVGGNTYELPIRINGPRQTSMLTASREWADDRAAMIIRELGLLTMSVDVAYVLDSRGRLEVLGV
;
A
#
# COMPACT_ATOMS: atom_id res chain seq x y z
N MET A 1 -10.36 35.47 34.69
CA MET A 1 -11.26 35.20 33.54
C MET A 1 -10.52 34.64 32.32
N THR A 2 -9.37 35.22 31.91
CA THR A 2 -8.58 34.76 30.74
C THR A 2 -8.10 33.30 30.83
N ALA A 3 -7.69 32.83 32.01
CA ALA A 3 -7.25 31.44 32.23
C ALA A 3 -8.38 30.39 32.03
N LEU A 4 -9.62 30.75 32.37
CA LEU A 4 -10.80 29.87 32.24
C LEU A 4 -11.24 29.73 30.77
N ILE A 5 -11.06 30.78 29.97
CA ILE A 5 -11.33 30.78 28.52
C ILE A 5 -10.24 30.01 27.76
N GLY A 6 -8.98 30.11 28.18
CA GLY A 6 -7.89 29.32 27.60
C GLY A 6 -8.06 27.82 27.84
N LEU A 7 -8.46 27.42 29.06
CA LEU A 7 -8.68 26.02 29.42
C LEU A 7 -9.85 25.40 28.62
N SER A 8 -10.95 26.13 28.44
CA SER A 8 -12.12 25.63 27.70
C SER A 8 -11.83 25.45 26.20
N LEU A 9 -11.04 26.35 25.60
CA LEU A 9 -10.57 26.22 24.21
C LEU A 9 -9.68 24.99 24.01
N VAL A 10 -8.73 24.75 24.91
CA VAL A 10 -7.83 23.57 24.85
C VAL A 10 -8.64 22.27 25.00
N LEU A 11 -9.61 22.24 25.92
CA LEU A 11 -10.49 21.08 26.11
C LEU A 11 -11.35 20.80 24.86
N CYS A 12 -11.93 21.83 24.25
CA CYS A 12 -12.67 21.69 22.99
C CYS A 12 -11.78 21.12 21.88
N LEU A 13 -10.57 21.65 21.72
CA LEU A 13 -9.62 21.18 20.70
C LEU A 13 -9.19 19.73 20.95
N ALA A 14 -8.97 19.36 22.21
CA ALA A 14 -8.66 17.99 22.61
C ALA A 14 -9.81 17.03 22.32
N ILE A 15 -11.06 17.42 22.60
CA ILE A 15 -12.26 16.61 22.29
C ILE A 15 -12.42 16.42 20.79
N VAL A 16 -12.25 17.47 19.98
CA VAL A 16 -12.32 17.38 18.51
C VAL A 16 -11.22 16.47 17.97
N LEU A 17 -10.00 16.59 18.49
CA LEU A 17 -8.88 15.71 18.11
C LEU A 17 -9.16 14.25 18.49
N LEU A 18 -9.67 14.00 19.70
CA LEU A 18 -10.04 12.67 20.16
C LEU A 18 -11.16 12.06 19.30
N ALA A 19 -12.20 12.84 18.98
CA ALA A 19 -13.28 12.40 18.11
C ALA A 19 -12.76 12.07 16.70
N TYR A 20 -11.84 12.88 16.17
CA TYR A 20 -11.19 12.63 14.88
C TYR A 20 -10.37 11.34 14.89
N LEU A 21 -9.52 11.15 15.90
CA LEU A 21 -8.69 9.95 16.06
C LEU A 21 -9.54 8.69 16.26
N PHE A 22 -10.61 8.79 17.05
CA PHE A 22 -11.54 7.68 17.27
C PHE A 22 -12.32 7.31 16.00
N GLY A 23 -12.77 8.32 15.24
CA GLY A 23 -13.40 8.14 13.94
C GLY A 23 -12.47 7.44 12.95
N LEU A 24 -11.21 7.88 12.85
CA LEU A 24 -10.20 7.27 11.99
C LEU A 24 -9.92 5.81 12.37
N ARG A 25 -9.74 5.54 13.67
CA ARG A 25 -9.51 4.18 14.18
C ARG A 25 -10.70 3.26 13.88
N SER A 26 -11.91 3.78 14.00
CA SER A 26 -13.14 3.03 13.69
C SER A 26 -13.26 2.73 12.20
N VAL A 27 -12.90 3.67 11.31
CA VAL A 27 -12.85 3.45 9.86
C VAL A 27 -11.86 2.33 9.51
N LEU A 28 -10.64 2.39 10.05
CA LEU A 28 -9.61 1.37 9.79
C LEU A 28 -10.05 -0.01 10.27
N ARG A 29 -10.67 -0.10 11.45
CA ARG A 29 -11.23 -1.37 11.97
C ARG A 29 -12.36 -1.93 11.10
N LEU A 30 -13.26 -1.06 10.64
CA LEU A 30 -14.37 -1.47 9.77
C LEU A 30 -13.87 -1.93 8.40
N GLN A 31 -12.88 -1.23 7.82
CA GLN A 31 -12.23 -1.63 6.58
C GLN A 31 -11.54 -2.99 6.72
N GLY A 32 -10.75 -3.19 7.79
CA GLY A 32 -10.12 -4.47 8.06
C GLY A 32 -11.13 -5.62 8.13
N ARG A 33 -12.22 -5.44 8.88
CA ARG A 33 -13.30 -6.44 8.98
C ARG A 33 -14.00 -6.71 7.65
N ALA A 34 -14.28 -5.68 6.86
CA ALA A 34 -14.92 -5.82 5.56
C ALA A 34 -14.05 -6.63 4.61
N ILE A 35 -12.75 -6.34 4.57
CA ILE A 35 -11.79 -7.05 3.72
C ILE A 35 -11.62 -8.49 4.18
N SER A 36 -11.48 -8.76 5.48
CA SER A 36 -11.41 -10.12 6.00
C SER A 36 -12.66 -10.96 5.69
N ARG A 37 -13.84 -10.33 5.61
CA ARG A 37 -15.08 -11.01 5.19
C ARG A 37 -15.15 -11.23 3.69
N ALA A 38 -14.72 -10.26 2.89
CA ALA A 38 -14.75 -10.34 1.44
C ALA A 38 -13.70 -11.31 0.89
N GLN A 39 -12.58 -11.48 1.61
CA GLN A 39 -11.44 -12.28 1.20
C GLN A 39 -10.99 -13.21 2.35
N PRO A 40 -11.80 -14.23 2.69
CA PRO A 40 -11.46 -15.16 3.76
C PRO A 40 -10.21 -15.97 3.37
N GLY A 41 -9.24 -16.06 4.30
CA GLY A 41 -7.98 -16.78 4.07
C GLY A 41 -6.93 -16.01 3.25
N ALA A 42 -7.26 -14.82 2.74
CA ALA A 42 -6.31 -14.02 1.97
C ALA A 42 -5.17 -13.47 2.84
N VAL A 43 -3.98 -13.37 2.24
CA VAL A 43 -2.88 -12.59 2.83
C VAL A 43 -3.17 -11.12 2.58
N VAL A 44 -3.52 -10.40 3.65
CA VAL A 44 -3.90 -8.99 3.59
C VAL A 44 -2.81 -8.11 4.17
N VAL A 45 -2.41 -7.09 3.40
CA VAL A 45 -1.43 -6.08 3.81
C VAL A 45 -2.07 -4.69 3.74
N SER A 46 -1.88 -3.89 4.79
CA SER A 46 -2.34 -2.50 4.80
C SER A 46 -1.37 -1.60 4.04
N CYS A 47 -1.91 -0.78 3.14
CA CYS A 47 -1.15 0.04 2.22
C CYS A 47 -1.40 1.53 2.44
N THR A 48 -0.38 2.32 2.15
CA THR A 48 -0.44 3.79 2.21
C THR A 48 -0.48 4.36 0.80
N ALA A 49 -1.31 5.38 0.59
CA ALA A 49 -1.40 6.06 -0.69
C ALA A 49 -0.03 6.54 -1.19
N ALA A 50 0.26 6.26 -2.47
CA ALA A 50 1.39 6.82 -3.17
C ALA A 50 0.97 7.30 -4.55
N PHE A 51 1.48 8.48 -4.94
CA PHE A 51 1.26 9.00 -6.28
C PHE A 51 1.80 8.06 -7.36
N VAL A 52 2.97 7.44 -7.11
CA VAL A 52 3.58 6.45 -8.01
C VAL A 52 2.72 5.22 -8.24
N THR A 53 2.04 4.70 -7.21
CA THR A 53 1.09 3.59 -7.37
C THR A 53 -0.06 4.00 -8.28
N THR A 54 -0.60 5.20 -8.10
CA THR A 54 -1.71 5.71 -8.93
C THR A 54 -1.28 5.89 -10.38
N LEU A 55 -0.07 6.38 -10.64
CA LEU A 55 0.48 6.51 -11.98
C LEU A 55 0.73 5.13 -12.63
N ALA A 56 1.31 4.19 -11.90
CA ALA A 56 1.53 2.83 -12.36
C ALA A 56 0.21 2.15 -12.73
N LEU A 57 -0.80 2.21 -11.86
CA LEU A 57 -2.14 1.68 -12.15
C LEU A 57 -2.74 2.33 -13.40
N ARG A 58 -2.64 3.66 -13.56
CA ARG A 58 -3.12 4.32 -14.78
C ARG A 58 -2.40 3.82 -16.03
N ARG A 59 -1.09 3.58 -15.97
CA ARG A 59 -0.30 3.10 -17.09
C ARG A 59 -0.65 1.65 -17.43
N ILE A 60 -0.74 0.78 -16.44
CA ILE A 60 -1.12 -0.63 -16.60
C ILE A 60 -2.54 -0.71 -17.16
N GLY A 61 -3.50 0.00 -16.56
CA GLY A 61 -4.89 -0.01 -17.01
C GLY A 61 -5.07 0.46 -18.45
N ARG A 62 -4.31 1.48 -18.88
CA ARG A 62 -4.31 1.88 -20.30
C ARG A 62 -3.85 0.77 -21.24
N SER A 63 -2.85 -0.03 -20.83
CA SER A 63 -2.38 -1.16 -21.62
C SER A 63 -3.34 -2.36 -21.56
N ASP A 64 -4.04 -2.53 -20.44
CA ASP A 64 -5.04 -3.60 -20.20
C ASP A 64 -6.42 -3.30 -20.81
N GLY A 65 -6.63 -2.07 -21.30
CA GLY A 65 -7.97 -1.57 -21.65
C GLY A 65 -8.92 -1.42 -20.46
N LYS A 66 -8.40 -1.45 -19.22
CA LYS A 66 -9.16 -1.34 -17.97
C LYS A 66 -8.98 0.02 -17.30
N ARG A 67 -10.01 0.48 -16.59
CA ARG A 67 -9.93 1.69 -15.77
C ARG A 67 -9.91 1.32 -14.30
N TYR A 68 -8.73 1.31 -13.69
CA TYR A 68 -8.60 1.10 -12.25
C TYR A 68 -9.07 2.32 -11.45
N GLY A 69 -9.59 2.04 -10.26
CA GLY A 69 -10.07 3.06 -9.32
C GLY A 69 -8.93 3.89 -8.70
N PRO A 70 -9.26 4.98 -8.00
CA PRO A 70 -8.29 5.68 -7.17
C PRO A 70 -7.97 4.85 -5.91
N THR A 71 -6.71 4.82 -5.47
CA THR A 71 -6.32 4.09 -4.24
C THR A 71 -6.94 4.70 -2.97
N GLY A 72 -7.21 6.00 -2.96
CA GLY A 72 -7.59 6.72 -1.73
C GLY A 72 -6.40 6.90 -0.78
N ARG A 73 -6.64 7.36 0.45
CA ARG A 73 -5.59 7.60 1.47
C ARG A 73 -5.04 6.31 2.09
N VAL A 74 -5.92 5.33 2.30
CA VAL A 74 -5.61 4.02 2.87
C VAL A 74 -6.36 2.97 2.07
N TYR A 75 -5.64 1.95 1.65
CA TYR A 75 -6.17 0.79 0.94
C TYR A 75 -5.46 -0.45 1.45
N SER A 76 -5.87 -1.62 0.98
CA SER A 76 -5.21 -2.87 1.31
C SER A 76 -4.91 -3.64 0.05
N LEU A 77 -3.82 -4.39 0.12
CA LEU A 77 -3.51 -5.47 -0.79
C LEU A 77 -4.07 -6.76 -0.21
N ALA A 78 -4.72 -7.58 -1.04
CA ALA A 78 -5.17 -8.91 -0.68
C ALA A 78 -4.72 -9.90 -1.76
N ALA A 79 -3.94 -10.91 -1.37
CA ALA A 79 -3.57 -12.02 -2.24
C ALA A 79 -4.36 -13.27 -1.82
N SER A 80 -5.09 -13.86 -2.75
CA SER A 80 -5.86 -15.09 -2.53
C SER A 80 -6.19 -15.79 -3.85
N GLN A 81 -6.14 -17.12 -3.84
CA GLN A 81 -6.64 -17.96 -4.94
C GLN A 81 -6.06 -17.57 -6.31
N GLY A 82 -4.77 -17.24 -6.39
CA GLY A 82 -4.15 -16.82 -7.64
C GLY A 82 -4.56 -15.43 -8.13
N HIS A 83 -5.15 -14.59 -7.29
CA HIS A 83 -5.45 -13.19 -7.61
C HIS A 83 -4.80 -12.23 -6.60
N LEU A 84 -4.34 -11.10 -7.12
CA LEU A 84 -3.86 -9.95 -6.35
C LEU A 84 -4.84 -8.79 -6.49
N ARG A 85 -5.51 -8.43 -5.40
CA ARG A 85 -6.52 -7.39 -5.37
C ARG A 85 -6.08 -6.20 -4.55
N LEU A 86 -6.34 -5.01 -5.07
CA LEU A 86 -6.29 -3.76 -4.33
C LEU A 86 -7.70 -3.40 -3.88
N LEU A 87 -7.91 -3.28 -2.57
CA LEU A 87 -9.22 -3.08 -1.97
C LEU A 87 -9.23 -1.81 -1.13
N ARG A 88 -10.35 -1.07 -1.12
CA ARG A 88 -10.50 0.11 -0.26
C ARG A 88 -11.87 0.21 0.39
N GLY A 89 -11.91 1.03 1.44
CA GLY A 89 -13.15 1.46 2.06
C GLY A 89 -13.86 0.38 2.87
N ARG A 90 -15.03 0.73 3.40
CA ARG A 90 -15.82 -0.10 4.32
C ARG A 90 -16.57 -1.24 3.63
N THR A 91 -16.63 -1.23 2.30
CA THR A 91 -17.27 -2.26 1.47
C THR A 91 -16.25 -3.13 0.74
N ALA A 92 -14.94 -2.95 1.00
CA ALA A 92 -13.87 -3.63 0.28
C ALA A 92 -13.99 -3.49 -1.25
N GLU A 93 -14.20 -2.26 -1.73
CA GLU A 93 -14.30 -1.94 -3.15
C GLU A 93 -12.99 -2.29 -3.86
N THR A 94 -13.09 -3.05 -4.95
CA THR A 94 -11.93 -3.40 -5.79
C THR A 94 -11.47 -2.21 -6.61
N ILE A 95 -10.24 -1.78 -6.36
CA ILE A 95 -9.52 -0.75 -7.10
C ILE A 95 -8.90 -1.33 -8.37
N ALA A 96 -8.24 -2.48 -8.21
CA ALA A 96 -7.55 -3.21 -9.27
C ALA A 96 -7.55 -4.71 -8.90
N ASP A 97 -7.59 -5.56 -9.91
CA ASP A 97 -7.54 -7.01 -9.80
C ASP A 97 -6.58 -7.54 -10.88
N PHE A 98 -5.61 -8.36 -10.46
CA PHE A 98 -4.60 -8.95 -11.31
C PHE A 98 -4.56 -10.45 -11.08
N ASP A 99 -4.65 -11.20 -12.17
CA ASP A 99 -4.44 -12.65 -12.14
C ASP A 99 -2.96 -12.95 -11.90
N SER A 100 -2.68 -14.06 -11.20
CA SER A 100 -1.32 -14.54 -10.90
C SER A 100 -0.47 -14.69 -12.15
N ASP A 101 -1.05 -15.10 -13.27
CA ASP A 101 -0.38 -15.19 -14.57
C ASP A 101 0.18 -13.85 -15.07
N ALA A 102 -0.45 -12.74 -14.68
CA ALA A 102 0.04 -11.41 -15.00
C ALA A 102 1.16 -10.96 -14.04
N ILE A 103 1.40 -11.65 -12.93
CA ILE A 103 2.36 -11.25 -11.90
C ILE A 103 3.65 -12.03 -12.12
N ARG A 104 4.71 -11.32 -12.53
CA ARG A 104 6.01 -11.91 -12.86
C ARG A 104 6.91 -12.08 -11.64
N ASP A 105 6.95 -11.07 -10.79
CA ASP A 105 7.79 -11.03 -9.61
C ASP A 105 7.17 -10.15 -8.52
N VAL A 106 7.63 -10.40 -7.29
CA VAL A 106 7.35 -9.58 -6.11
C VAL A 106 8.68 -9.29 -5.45
N ARG A 107 9.02 -8.01 -5.31
CA ARG A 107 10.28 -7.54 -4.72
C ARG A 107 10.00 -6.62 -3.53
N VAL A 108 10.88 -6.67 -2.54
CA VAL A 108 10.84 -5.76 -1.40
C VAL A 108 11.87 -4.66 -1.62
N GLY A 109 11.52 -3.47 -1.15
CA GLY A 109 12.40 -2.34 -1.31
C GLY A 109 11.94 -1.12 -0.54
N THR A 110 12.49 0.02 -0.91
CA THR A 110 12.16 1.30 -0.29
C THR A 110 11.89 2.34 -1.34
N THR A 111 10.85 3.14 -1.11
CA THR A 111 10.62 4.39 -1.85
C THR A 111 10.72 5.56 -0.89
N SER A 112 11.50 6.57 -1.26
CA SER A 112 11.62 7.80 -0.48
C SER A 112 10.75 8.91 -1.07
N TRP A 113 10.18 9.76 -0.22
CA TRP A 113 9.53 11.00 -0.64
C TRP A 113 9.84 12.11 0.37
N GLY A 114 10.58 13.12 -0.08
CA GLY A 114 11.14 14.12 0.82
C GLY A 114 12.10 13.47 1.83
N LEU A 115 11.82 13.66 3.13
CA LEU A 115 12.59 13.08 4.24
C LEU A 115 11.97 11.80 4.81
N ALA A 116 10.96 11.22 4.14
CA ALA A 116 10.24 10.04 4.61
C ALA A 116 10.54 8.83 3.73
N ASP A 117 10.97 7.75 4.37
CA ASP A 117 11.19 6.45 3.74
C ASP A 117 10.00 5.53 3.98
N TYR A 118 9.64 4.80 2.92
CA TYR A 118 8.51 3.87 2.92
C TYR A 118 8.97 2.51 2.43
N THR A 119 8.75 1.50 3.26
CA THR A 119 8.85 0.10 2.82
C THR A 119 7.83 -0.14 1.72
N THR A 120 8.28 -0.70 0.60
CA THR A 120 7.48 -0.80 -0.62
C THR A 120 7.59 -2.21 -1.19
N LEU A 121 6.45 -2.79 -1.55
CA LEU A 121 6.38 -4.00 -2.36
C LEU A 121 6.29 -3.58 -3.84
N PHE A 122 7.14 -4.14 -4.67
CA PHE A 122 7.15 -3.92 -6.11
C PHE A 122 6.65 -5.16 -6.81
N PHE A 123 5.59 -5.02 -7.60
CA PHE A 123 5.04 -6.10 -8.40
C PHE A 123 5.38 -5.88 -9.87
N GLY A 124 6.01 -6.85 -10.52
CA GLY A 124 6.12 -6.88 -11.97
C GLY A 124 4.81 -7.37 -12.60
N ILE A 125 4.03 -6.47 -13.18
CA ILE A 125 2.73 -6.75 -13.80
C ILE A 125 2.85 -6.77 -15.32
N THR A 126 2.62 -7.93 -15.94
CA THR A 126 2.71 -8.15 -17.39
C THR A 126 1.33 -8.07 -18.03
N VAL A 127 1.14 -7.10 -18.92
CA VAL A 127 -0.10 -6.88 -19.66
C VAL A 127 0.25 -6.47 -21.09
N GLY A 128 -0.43 -7.07 -22.07
CA GLY A 128 -0.24 -6.72 -23.49
C GLY A 128 1.21 -6.89 -23.98
N GLY A 129 1.92 -7.90 -23.45
CA GLY A 129 3.33 -8.17 -23.79
C GLY A 129 4.35 -7.26 -23.12
N ASN A 130 3.93 -6.28 -22.32
CA ASN A 130 4.83 -5.39 -21.58
C ASN A 130 4.76 -5.66 -20.08
N THR A 131 5.90 -5.66 -19.40
CA THR A 131 5.96 -5.71 -17.94
C THR A 131 6.08 -4.30 -17.36
N TYR A 132 5.22 -3.97 -16.42
CA TYR A 132 5.17 -2.71 -15.71
C TYR A 132 5.46 -2.95 -14.23
N GLU A 133 6.16 -2.01 -13.60
CA GLU A 133 6.37 -2.05 -12.16
C GLU A 133 5.21 -1.35 -11.43
N LEU A 134 4.60 -2.05 -10.49
CA LEU A 134 3.56 -1.54 -9.60
C LEU A 134 4.12 -1.41 -8.17
N PRO A 135 4.55 -0.20 -7.76
CA PRO A 135 5.02 0.05 -6.40
C PRO A 135 3.82 0.18 -5.44
N ILE A 136 3.87 -0.51 -4.30
CA ILE A 136 2.83 -0.48 -3.25
C ILE A 136 3.51 -0.20 -1.90
N ARG A 137 3.26 0.99 -1.35
CA ARG A 137 3.80 1.37 -0.03
C ARG A 137 3.03 0.67 1.07
N ILE A 138 3.76 0.03 1.98
CA ILE A 138 3.22 -0.72 3.11
C ILE A 138 3.71 -0.09 4.42
N ASN A 139 2.99 -0.30 5.52
CA ASN A 139 3.41 0.08 6.87
C ASN A 139 3.73 1.57 7.15
N GLY A 140 3.17 2.50 6.38
CA GLY A 140 3.32 3.95 6.61
C GLY A 140 4.77 4.45 6.54
N PRO A 141 5.03 5.74 6.75
CA PRO A 141 6.39 6.26 6.83
C PRO A 141 7.08 5.72 8.09
N ARG A 142 8.34 5.28 7.96
CA ARG A 142 9.15 4.82 9.10
C ARG A 142 10.41 5.66 9.22
N GLN A 143 10.89 5.82 10.45
CA GLN A 143 12.23 6.34 10.67
C GLN A 143 13.26 5.36 10.10
N THR A 144 14.38 5.86 9.60
CA THR A 144 15.43 5.05 8.97
C THR A 144 15.91 3.91 9.86
N SER A 145 15.96 4.12 11.19
CA SER A 145 16.31 3.10 12.19
C SER A 145 15.36 1.90 12.26
N MET A 146 14.12 2.04 11.78
CA MET A 146 13.10 0.98 11.75
C MET A 146 12.94 0.35 10.37
N LEU A 147 13.70 0.79 9.36
CA LEU A 147 13.55 0.27 8.00
C LEU A 147 13.96 -1.19 7.89
N THR A 148 14.99 -1.63 8.62
CA THR A 148 15.44 -3.04 8.57
C THR A 148 14.35 -3.98 9.05
N ALA A 149 13.84 -3.78 10.28
CA ALA A 149 12.72 -4.57 10.81
C ALA A 149 11.45 -4.46 9.95
N SER A 150 11.20 -3.30 9.34
CA SER A 150 10.06 -3.16 8.43
C SER A 150 10.26 -3.91 7.11
N ARG A 151 11.49 -4.06 6.61
CA ARG A 151 11.83 -4.83 5.41
C ARG A 151 11.74 -6.32 5.69
N GLU A 152 12.30 -6.80 6.79
CA GLU A 152 12.15 -8.20 7.21
C GLU A 152 10.68 -8.61 7.30
N TRP A 153 9.85 -7.77 7.93
CA TRP A 153 8.40 -8.00 7.95
C TRP A 153 7.79 -8.00 6.54
N ALA A 154 8.27 -7.14 5.64
CA ALA A 154 7.78 -7.06 4.28
C ALA A 154 8.20 -8.27 3.44
N ASP A 155 9.40 -8.81 3.66
CA ASP A 155 9.90 -10.04 3.02
C ASP A 155 9.06 -11.24 3.44
N ASP A 156 8.75 -11.38 4.73
CA ASP A 156 7.84 -12.42 5.21
C ASP A 156 6.48 -12.34 4.52
N ARG A 157 5.94 -11.12 4.36
CA ARG A 157 4.66 -10.90 3.68
C ARG A 157 4.75 -11.13 2.18
N ALA A 158 5.84 -10.74 1.53
CA ALA A 158 6.07 -11.01 0.12
C ALA A 158 6.15 -12.52 -0.13
N ALA A 159 6.86 -13.28 0.72
CA ALA A 159 6.93 -14.73 0.63
C ALA A 159 5.57 -15.41 0.79
N MET A 160 4.72 -14.92 1.72
CA MET A 160 3.34 -15.39 1.85
C MET A 160 2.50 -15.08 0.60
N ILE A 161 2.63 -13.88 0.04
CA ILE A 161 1.92 -13.47 -1.18
C ILE A 161 2.34 -14.32 -2.38
N ILE A 162 3.65 -14.50 -2.59
CA ILE A 162 4.22 -15.36 -3.64
C ILE A 162 3.62 -16.77 -3.56
N ARG A 163 3.55 -17.33 -2.35
CA ARG A 163 2.97 -18.66 -2.11
C ARG A 163 1.48 -18.72 -2.45
N GLU A 164 0.69 -17.74 -1.99
CA GLU A 164 -0.75 -17.67 -2.29
C GLU A 164 -1.06 -17.45 -3.78
N LEU A 165 -0.14 -16.81 -4.49
CA LEU A 165 -0.23 -16.60 -5.94
C LEU A 165 0.36 -17.75 -6.75
N GLY A 166 1.02 -18.73 -6.11
CA GLY A 166 1.67 -19.84 -6.82
C GLY A 166 2.89 -19.43 -7.65
N LEU A 167 3.56 -18.32 -7.31
CA LEU A 167 4.70 -17.80 -8.06
C LEU A 167 5.99 -18.55 -7.73
N LEU A 168 6.83 -18.79 -8.74
CA LEU A 168 8.09 -19.55 -8.61
C LEU A 168 9.32 -18.70 -8.28
N THR A 169 9.22 -17.37 -8.36
CA THR A 169 10.36 -16.43 -8.30
C THR A 169 10.43 -15.66 -6.98
N MET A 170 11.64 -15.58 -6.40
CA MET A 170 11.94 -14.93 -5.12
C MET A 170 12.25 -13.42 -5.23
N SER A 171 12.04 -12.74 -4.09
CA SER A 171 12.37 -11.35 -3.78
C SER A 171 13.85 -11.02 -4.07
N VAL A 172 14.08 -9.88 -4.72
CA VAL A 172 15.39 -9.21 -4.79
C VAL A 172 15.20 -7.87 -4.09
N ASP A 173 16.08 -7.55 -3.14
CA ASP A 173 16.09 -6.26 -2.47
C ASP A 173 16.48 -5.15 -3.46
N VAL A 174 15.62 -4.15 -3.64
CA VAL A 174 15.90 -3.01 -4.54
C VAL A 174 15.49 -1.69 -3.90
N ALA A 175 16.39 -0.71 -3.88
CA ALA A 175 16.12 0.62 -3.37
C ALA A 175 15.76 1.58 -4.52
N TYR A 176 14.71 2.40 -4.33
CA TYR A 176 14.27 3.39 -5.31
C TYR A 176 14.07 4.77 -4.68
N VAL A 177 14.38 5.81 -5.45
CA VAL A 177 14.05 7.20 -5.12
C VAL A 177 13.01 7.72 -6.11
N LEU A 178 12.04 8.48 -5.60
CA LEU A 178 11.19 9.30 -6.48
C LEU A 178 12.00 10.50 -6.96
N ASP A 179 12.17 10.65 -8.27
CA ASP A 179 12.65 11.91 -8.85
C ASP A 179 11.59 13.02 -8.69
N SER A 180 11.98 14.26 -9.00
CA SER A 180 11.10 15.43 -8.96
C SER A 180 9.92 15.37 -9.94
N ARG A 181 9.93 14.40 -10.86
CA ARG A 181 8.89 14.15 -11.87
C ARG A 181 8.02 12.93 -11.52
N GLY A 182 8.23 12.32 -10.35
CA GLY A 182 7.50 11.14 -9.88
C GLY A 182 7.87 9.83 -10.56
N ARG A 183 9.06 9.73 -11.16
CA ARG A 183 9.63 8.49 -11.68
C ARG A 183 10.45 7.80 -10.59
N LEU A 184 10.44 6.47 -10.61
CA LEU A 184 11.29 5.68 -9.73
C LEU A 184 12.67 5.52 -10.38
N GLU A 185 13.70 5.99 -9.71
CA GLU A 185 15.11 5.76 -10.07
C GLU A 185 15.70 4.74 -9.11
N VAL A 186 16.38 3.72 -9.64
CA VAL A 186 17.06 2.70 -8.84
C VAL A 186 18.28 3.34 -8.19
N LEU A 187 18.38 3.29 -6.87
CA LEU A 187 19.63 3.51 -6.17
C LEU A 187 20.45 2.23 -6.36
N GLY A 188 21.59 2.32 -7.04
CA GLY A 188 22.42 1.17 -7.43
C GLY A 188 22.59 0.13 -6.33
N VAL A 189 22.55 -1.14 -6.74
CA VAL A 189 22.68 -2.36 -5.90
C VAL A 189 24.00 -2.37 -5.15
#